data_AF-A0A2G2QK72-F1
#
_entry.id   AF-A0A2G2QK72-F1
#
_cell.length_a   1.000
_cell.length_b   1.000
_cell.length_c   1.000
_cell.angle_alpha   90.00
_cell.angle_beta   90.00
_cell.angle_gamma   90.00
#
_symmetry.space_group_name_H-M   'P 1'
#
loop_
_entity.id
_entity.type
_entity.pdbx_description
1 polymer ?
#
loop_
_entity_poly.entity_id
_entity_poly.type
_entity_poly.pdbx_seq_one_letter_code
_entity_poly.pdbx_strand_id
1 'polypeptide(L)'
;MKILFKSPELKSDVNRDEFFHSLEKIPAYKNIEKMQSHFLLELDNAMGLKTIQQLFSLFDEWSIDKSPLESFVQYVQMESEKLKNTIN
;
A
#
# COMPACT_ATOMS: atom_id res chain seq x y z
N MET A 1 8.40 5.02 -1.30
CA MET A 1 7.54 4.49 -2.38
C MET A 1 6.11 5.01 -2.21
N LYS A 2 5.32 5.13 -3.29
CA LYS A 2 3.93 5.64 -3.23
C LYS A 2 2.97 4.71 -3.98
N ILE A 3 1.79 4.49 -3.41
CA ILE A 3 0.73 3.66 -3.99
C ILE A 3 -0.56 4.49 -4.01
N LEU A 4 -1.15 4.66 -5.19
CA LEU A 4 -2.45 5.31 -5.36
C LEU A 4 -3.52 4.22 -5.46
N PHE A 5 -4.53 4.27 -4.60
CA PHE A 5 -5.65 3.32 -4.63
C PHE A 5 -6.98 4.03 -4.36
N LYS A 6 -8.08 3.41 -4.79
CA LYS A 6 -9.42 3.94 -4.58
C LYS A 6 -9.79 3.89 -3.09
N SER A 7 -10.36 4.96 -2.56
CA SER A 7 -10.84 5.01 -1.18
C SER A 7 -11.84 3.88 -0.93
N PRO A 8 -11.71 3.12 0.17
CA PRO A 8 -12.76 2.21 0.62
C PRO A 8 -14.07 2.97 0.91
N GLU A 9 -15.17 2.24 0.99
CA GLU A 9 -16.45 2.78 1.45
C GLU A 9 -16.42 3.01 2.96
N LEU A 10 -16.02 4.21 3.37
CA LEU A 10 -15.97 4.62 4.77
C LEU A 10 -17.35 5.15 5.20
N LYS A 11 -18.17 4.27 5.80
CA LYS A 11 -19.60 4.52 6.09
C LYS A 11 -19.84 5.38 7.34
N SER A 12 -18.84 5.56 8.19
CA SER A 12 -18.92 6.36 9.42
C SER A 12 -17.54 6.90 9.81
N ASP A 13 -17.51 7.89 10.72
CA ASP A 13 -16.26 8.40 11.28
C ASP A 13 -15.48 7.31 12.03
N VAL A 14 -16.17 6.44 12.78
CA VAL A 14 -15.55 5.30 13.48
C VAL A 14 -14.85 4.37 12.48
N ASN A 15 -15.54 4.03 11.39
CA ASN A 15 -15.00 3.15 10.37
C ASN A 15 -13.82 3.80 9.61
N ARG A 16 -13.86 5.12 9.42
CA ARG A 16 -12.72 5.88 8.88
C ARG A 16 -11.51 5.84 9.81
N ASP A 17 -11.73 6.06 11.10
CA ASP A 17 -10.64 6.10 12.08
C ASP A 17 -10.01 4.71 12.26
N GLU A 18 -10.82 3.64 12.24
CA GLU A 18 -10.35 2.25 12.20
C GLU A 18 -9.47 1.97 10.97
N PHE A 19 -9.87 2.43 9.78
CA PHE A 19 -9.08 2.26 8.56
C PHE A 19 -7.71 2.92 8.67
N PHE A 20 -7.67 4.20 9.10
CA PHE A 20 -6.41 4.91 9.25
C PHE A 20 -5.52 4.30 10.34
N HIS A 21 -6.12 3.86 11.44
CA HIS A 21 -5.38 3.18 12.51
C HIS A 21 -4.80 1.84 12.06
N SER A 22 -5.51 1.09 11.19
CA SER A 22 -4.99 -0.13 10.57
C SER A 22 -3.83 0.14 9.62
N LEU A 23 -3.86 1.26 8.88
CA LEU A 23 -2.75 1.68 8.02
C LEU A 23 -1.51 2.09 8.81
N GLU A 24 -1.67 2.83 9.91
CA GLU A 24 -0.55 3.27 10.77
C GLU A 24 0.22 2.09 11.39
N LYS A 25 -0.44 0.93 11.56
CA LYS A 25 0.20 -0.30 12.05
C LYS A 25 1.10 -0.99 11.03
N ILE A 26 1.07 -0.56 9.76
CA ILE A 26 1.93 -1.13 8.72
C ILE A 26 3.37 -0.64 8.96
N PRO A 27 4.37 -1.54 9.14
CA PRO A 27 5.73 -1.16 9.55
C PRO A 27 6.49 -0.20 8.63
N ALA A 28 6.02 -0.02 7.39
CA ALA A 28 6.60 0.92 6.43
C ALA A 28 5.70 2.15 6.19
N TYR A 29 4.60 2.31 6.92
CA TYR A 29 3.73 3.47 6.78
C TYR A 29 4.50 4.77 7.05
N LYS A 30 4.37 5.74 6.15
CA LYS A 30 4.90 7.10 6.35
C LYS A 30 3.80 8.15 6.40
N ASN A 31 2.91 8.11 5.42
CA ASN A 31 1.85 9.12 5.29
C ASN A 31 0.72 8.58 4.42
N ILE A 32 -0.46 9.18 4.54
CA ILE A 32 -1.56 9.00 3.60
C ILE A 32 -2.19 10.34 3.25
N GLU A 33 -2.34 10.59 1.96
CA GLU A 33 -2.97 11.81 1.46
C GLU A 33 -4.30 11.47 0.78
N LYS A 34 -5.35 12.21 1.14
CA LYS A 34 -6.68 12.06 0.53
C LYS A 34 -6.75 12.87 -0.77
N MET A 35 -6.99 12.19 -1.88
CA MET A 35 -7.16 12.77 -3.21
C MET A 35 -8.55 12.46 -3.76
N GLN A 36 -9.56 13.26 -3.37
CA GLN A 36 -10.97 13.06 -3.76
C GLN A 36 -11.47 11.64 -3.44
N SER A 37 -11.57 10.77 -4.45
CA SER A 37 -12.02 9.37 -4.38
C SER A 37 -10.87 8.37 -4.19
N HIS A 38 -9.63 8.84 -4.05
CA HIS A 38 -8.43 8.02 -3.92
C HIS A 38 -7.64 8.40 -2.67
N PHE A 39 -6.76 7.48 -2.27
CA PHE A 39 -5.71 7.72 -1.30
C PHE A 39 -4.35 7.49 -1.93
N LEU A 40 -3.43 8.40 -1.65
CA LEU A 40 -2.01 8.25 -1.95
C LEU A 40 -1.29 7.83 -0.68
N LEU A 41 -0.97 6.55 -0.58
CA LEU A 41 -0.23 5.97 0.54
C LEU A 41 1.26 6.06 0.25
N GLU A 42 1.98 6.70 1.16
CA GLU A 42 3.42 6.80 1.15
C GLU A 42 4.04 5.80 2.13
N LEU A 43 5.02 5.05 1.63
CA LEU A 43 5.67 3.95 2.32
C LEU A 43 7.18 4.16 2.32
N ASP A 44 7.85 3.69 3.36
CA ASP A 44 9.30 3.70 3.42
C ASP A 44 9.93 2.76 2.39
N ASN A 45 11.14 3.09 1.95
CA ASN A 45 11.91 2.30 1.00
C ASN A 45 12.44 0.98 1.60
N ALA A 46 12.40 0.84 2.93
CA ALA A 46 12.72 -0.40 3.64
C ALA A 46 11.58 -1.45 3.64
N MET A 47 10.61 -1.31 2.73
CA MET A 47 9.48 -2.23 2.64
C MET A 47 9.93 -3.65 2.29
N GLY A 48 9.53 -4.62 3.11
CA GLY A 48 9.75 -6.04 2.87
C GLY A 48 8.47 -6.80 2.50
N LEU A 49 8.62 -8.11 2.21
CA LEU A 49 7.51 -9.02 1.88
C LEU A 49 6.39 -9.00 2.94
N LYS A 50 6.76 -8.90 4.22
CA LYS A 50 5.80 -8.84 5.34
C LYS A 50 4.86 -7.63 5.23
N THR A 51 5.40 -6.46 4.88
CA THR A 51 4.62 -5.23 4.70
C THR A 51 3.66 -5.38 3.52
N ILE A 52 4.11 -5.96 2.41
CA ILE A 52 3.28 -6.22 1.23
C ILE A 52 2.11 -7.14 1.61
N GLN A 53 2.39 -8.24 2.34
CA GLN A 53 1.35 -9.15 2.80
C GLN A 53 0.31 -8.46 3.71
N GLN A 54 0.76 -7.63 4.64
CA GLN A 54 -0.15 -6.86 5.50
C GLN A 54 -1.00 -5.86 4.72
N LEU A 55 -0.44 -5.22 3.68
CA LEU A 55 -1.20 -4.35 2.77
C LEU A 55 -2.25 -5.14 1.98
N PHE A 56 -1.92 -6.34 1.50
CA PHE A 56 -2.91 -7.21 0.85
C PHE A 56 -4.06 -7.57 1.78
N SER A 57 -3.76 -7.95 3.03
CA SER A 57 -4.77 -8.26 4.04
C SER A 57 -5.64 -7.04 4.37
N LEU A 58 -5.04 -5.84 4.48
CA LEU A 58 -5.77 -4.61 4.69
C LEU A 58 -6.68 -4.30 3.50
N PHE A 59 -6.20 -4.48 2.27
CA PHE A 59 -7.04 -4.25 1.09
C PHE A 59 -8.21 -5.23 1.02
N ASP A 60 -8.00 -6.49 1.42
CA ASP A 60 -9.07 -7.48 1.58
C ASP A 60 -10.12 -7.05 2.62
N GLU A 61 -9.67 -6.74 3.84
CA GLU A 61 -10.52 -6.35 4.95
C GLU A 61 -11.42 -5.16 4.60
N TRP A 62 -10.85 -4.20 3.88
CA TRP A 62 -11.52 -2.95 3.51
C TRP A 62 -12.17 -2.98 2.12
N SER A 63 -12.20 -4.15 1.46
CA SER A 63 -12.75 -4.32 0.10
C SER A 63 -12.20 -3.32 -0.93
N ILE A 64 -10.89 -3.03 -0.84
CA ILE A 64 -10.16 -2.15 -1.73
C ILE A 64 -9.65 -2.96 -2.92
N ASP A 65 -9.71 -2.38 -4.12
CA ASP A 65 -9.11 -2.99 -5.31
C ASP A 65 -7.59 -3.16 -5.14
N LYS A 66 -7.10 -4.38 -5.35
CA LYS A 66 -5.70 -4.78 -5.17
C LYS A 66 -4.85 -4.56 -6.40
N SER A 67 -5.45 -4.27 -7.55
CA SER A 67 -4.70 -4.05 -8.79
C SER A 67 -3.51 -3.06 -8.66
N PRO A 68 -3.59 -1.97 -7.86
CA PRO A 68 -2.44 -1.08 -7.67
C PRO A 68 -1.32 -1.73 -6.85
N LEU A 69 -1.67 -2.57 -5.87
CA LEU A 69 -0.70 -3.27 -5.03
C LEU A 69 -0.02 -4.40 -5.80
N GLU A 70 -0.75 -5.14 -6.64
CA GLU A 70 -0.20 -6.17 -7.53
C GLU A 70 0.80 -5.57 -8.53
N SER A 71 0.41 -4.47 -9.18
CA SER A 71 1.28 -3.70 -10.09
C SER A 71 2.54 -3.21 -9.38
N PHE A 72 2.40 -2.76 -8.13
CA PHE A 72 3.51 -2.34 -7.31
C PHE A 72 4.48 -3.50 -6.97
N VAL A 73 3.97 -4.68 -6.62
CA VAL A 73 4.82 -5.86 -6.39
C VAL A 73 5.60 -6.25 -7.65
N GLN A 74 4.94 -6.26 -8.80
CA GLN A 74 5.60 -6.56 -10.08
C GLN A 74 6.71 -5.54 -10.39
N TYR A 75 6.45 -4.25 -10.17
CA TYR A 75 7.46 -3.20 -10.33
C TYR A 75 8.67 -3.43 -9.41
N VAL A 76 8.45 -3.70 -8.13
CA VAL A 76 9.54 -3.96 -7.17
C VAL A 76 10.35 -5.21 -7.57
N GLN A 77 9.69 -6.26 -8.06
CA GLN A 77 10.36 -7.47 -8.56
C GLN A 77 11.22 -7.15 -9.80
N MET A 78 10.68 -6.43 -10.77
CA MET A 78 11.41 -6.04 -11.98
C MET A 78 12.64 -5.16 -11.68
N GLU A 79 12.51 -4.19 -10.79
CA GLU A 79 13.64 -3.32 -10.40
C GLU A 79 14.71 -4.10 -9.65
N SER A 80 14.32 -5.07 -8.80
CA SER A 80 15.25 -5.99 -8.14
C SER A 80 16.02 -6.87 -9.14
N GLU A 81 15.38 -7.33 -10.20
CA GLU A 81 16.02 -8.12 -11.26
C GLU A 81 16.97 -7.28 -12.14
N LYS A 82 16.60 -6.05 -12.49
CA LYS A 82 17.49 -5.13 -13.22
C LYS A 82 18.78 -4.84 -12.46
N LEU A 83 18.69 -4.61 -11.14
CA LEU A 83 19.84 -4.41 -10.27
C LEU A 83 20.78 -5.63 -10.27
N LYS A 84 20.23 -6.85 -10.25
CA LYS A 84 21.04 -8.08 -10.33
C LYS A 84 21.76 -8.24 -11.66
N ASN A 85 21.12 -7.88 -12.77
CA ASN A 85 21.70 -8.01 -14.11
C ASN A 85 22.74 -6.93 -14.45
N THR A 86 22.82 -5.84 -13.68
CA THR A 86 23.81 -4.77 -13.90
C THR A 86 25.13 -5.01 -13.15
N ILE A 87 25.16 -5.99 -12.24
CA ILE A 87 26.33 -6.33 -11.40
C ILE A 87 27.05 -7.61 -11.92
N ASN A 88 26.54 -8.24 -12.98
CA ASN A 88 27.15 -9.40 -13.65
C ASN A 88 27.86 -9.01 -14.95
#